data_AF-A0A947BJ35-F1
#
_entry.id   AF-A0A947BJ35-F1
#
_cell.length_a   1.000
_cell.length_b   1.000
_cell.length_c   1.000
_cell.angle_alpha   90.00
_cell.angle_beta   90.00
_cell.angle_gamma   90.00
#
_symmetry.space_group_name_H-M   'P 1'
#
loop_
_entity.id
_entity.type
_entity.pdbx_description
1 polymer ?
#
loop_
_entity_poly.entity_id
_entity_poly.type
_entity_poly.pdbx_seq_one_letter_code
_entity_poly.pdbx_strand_id
1 'polypeptide(L)'
;MGVSLALKSVYAKPVVHLLCLLPFCLLLWATFNDGLGANPVEKLTHQTGDWTLRLLLVTLGISPLRQWTGQAALVRFRRILGLYTFFYACCHFSIWFIADHSLDLATMVEDIVERPYITLGF
;
A
#
# COMPACT_ATOMS: atom_id res chain seq x y z
N MET A 1 -18.11 23.14 -10.32
CA MET A 1 -18.88 23.13 -9.05
C MET A 1 -19.06 21.72 -8.47
N GLY A 2 -19.40 20.69 -9.27
CA GLY A 2 -19.69 19.33 -8.77
C GLY A 2 -18.55 18.58 -8.06
N VAL A 3 -17.33 18.58 -8.60
CA VAL A 3 -16.17 17.86 -7.99
C VAL A 3 -15.86 18.39 -6.59
N SER A 4 -15.90 19.71 -6.40
CA SER A 4 -15.61 20.32 -5.09
C SER A 4 -16.65 19.93 -4.03
N LEU A 5 -17.92 19.81 -4.42
CA LEU A 5 -19.00 19.33 -3.53
C LEU A 5 -18.80 17.85 -3.18
N ALA A 6 -18.46 17.01 -4.15
CA ALA A 6 -18.18 15.60 -3.93
C ALA A 6 -17.00 15.38 -2.98
N LEU A 7 -15.89 16.11 -3.14
CA LEU A 7 -14.72 16.04 -2.25
C LEU A 7 -15.02 16.53 -0.83
N LYS A 8 -16.00 17.44 -0.68
CA LYS A 8 -16.41 17.98 0.62
C LYS A 8 -17.42 17.09 1.34
N SER A 9 -18.16 16.27 0.61
CA SER A 9 -19.18 15.34 1.13
C SER A 9 -18.69 14.50 2.31
N VAL A 10 -19.61 14.18 3.21
CA VAL A 10 -19.37 13.29 4.37
C VAL A 10 -18.98 11.89 3.94
N TYR A 11 -19.47 11.42 2.78
CA TYR A 11 -19.21 10.09 2.25
C TYR A 11 -17.82 9.95 1.60
N ALA A 12 -17.13 11.05 1.31
CA ALA A 12 -15.85 11.00 0.60
C ALA A 12 -14.76 10.25 1.36
N LYS A 13 -14.67 10.42 2.70
CA LYS A 13 -13.68 9.72 3.51
C LYS A 13 -13.96 8.21 3.62
N PRO A 14 -15.19 7.77 3.97
CA PRO A 14 -15.54 6.34 3.95
C PRO A 14 -15.22 5.67 2.62
N VAL A 15 -15.54 6.30 1.50
CA VAL A 15 -15.23 5.74 0.18
C VAL A 15 -13.72 5.55 -0.01
N VAL A 16 -12.89 6.51 0.38
CA VAL A 16 -11.42 6.36 0.31
C VAL A 16 -10.93 5.21 1.20
N HIS A 17 -11.47 5.07 2.42
CA HIS A 17 -11.14 3.94 3.29
C HIS A 17 -11.48 2.59 2.64
N LEU A 18 -12.68 2.47 2.06
CA LEU A 18 -13.13 1.25 1.38
C LEU A 18 -12.26 0.93 0.16
N LEU A 19 -11.93 1.94 -0.66
CA LEU A 19 -11.07 1.75 -1.83
C LEU A 19 -9.66 1.30 -1.43
N CYS A 20 -9.09 1.84 -0.35
CA CYS A 20 -7.78 1.43 0.14
C CYS A 20 -7.79 0.03 0.78
N LEU A 21 -8.89 -0.39 1.40
CA LEU A 21 -9.03 -1.71 2.02
C LEU A 21 -9.40 -2.81 1.03
N LEU A 22 -10.10 -2.49 -0.05
CA LEU A 22 -10.56 -3.44 -1.05
C LEU A 22 -9.45 -4.40 -1.54
N PRO A 23 -8.26 -3.93 -1.97
CA PRO A 23 -7.23 -4.85 -2.44
C PRO A 23 -6.71 -5.77 -1.34
N PHE A 24 -6.57 -5.29 -0.11
CA PHE A 24 -6.22 -6.12 1.04
C PHE A 24 -7.26 -7.19 1.31
N CYS A 25 -8.55 -6.86 1.27
CA CYS A 25 -9.63 -7.83 1.43
C CYS A 25 -9.62 -8.88 0.31
N LEU A 26 -9.32 -8.49 -0.93
CA LEU A 26 -9.19 -9.42 -2.06
C LEU A 26 -7.99 -10.36 -1.89
N LEU A 27 -6.85 -9.85 -1.39
CA LEU A 27 -5.69 -10.68 -1.08
C LEU A 27 -5.99 -11.67 0.02
N LEU A 28 -6.62 -11.24 1.12
CA LEU A 28 -7.05 -12.14 2.20
C LEU A 28 -7.99 -13.22 1.68
N TRP A 29 -8.98 -12.85 0.88
CA TRP A 29 -9.89 -13.80 0.28
C TRP A 29 -9.14 -14.82 -0.60
N ALA A 30 -8.21 -14.36 -1.44
CA ALA A 30 -7.39 -15.24 -2.26
C ALA A 30 -6.53 -16.21 -1.43
N THR A 31 -5.98 -15.76 -0.30
CA THR A 31 -5.21 -16.63 0.62
C THR A 31 -6.03 -17.81 1.13
N PHE A 32 -7.32 -17.61 1.45
CA PHE A 32 -8.19 -18.67 1.98
C PHE A 32 -8.87 -19.55 0.91
N ASN A 33 -8.72 -19.20 -0.38
CA ASN A 33 -9.37 -19.90 -1.49
C ASN A 33 -8.34 -20.43 -2.50
N ASP A 34 -7.10 -20.66 -2.07
CA ASP A 34 -5.99 -21.15 -2.91
C ASP A 34 -5.76 -20.30 -4.18
N GLY A 35 -6.14 -19.02 -4.13
CA GLY A 35 -6.14 -18.10 -5.27
C GLY A 35 -4.80 -17.39 -5.52
N LEU A 36 -3.76 -17.68 -4.73
CA LEU A 36 -2.45 -17.02 -4.81
C LEU A 36 -1.49 -17.67 -5.81
N GLY A 37 -1.80 -18.88 -6.28
CA GLY A 37 -0.98 -19.62 -7.25
C GLY A 37 0.17 -20.40 -6.62
N ALA A 38 1.19 -20.71 -7.42
CA ALA A 38 2.25 -21.66 -7.06
C ALA A 38 3.21 -21.15 -5.97
N ASN A 39 3.46 -19.83 -5.88
CA ASN A 39 4.28 -19.22 -4.83
C ASN A 39 3.49 -18.14 -4.07
N PRO A 40 2.72 -18.54 -3.04
CA PRO A 40 1.85 -17.61 -2.32
C PRO A 40 2.59 -16.47 -1.62
N VAL A 41 3.76 -16.75 -1.03
CA VAL A 41 4.56 -15.75 -0.29
C VAL A 41 5.05 -14.67 -1.23
N GLU A 42 5.69 -15.05 -2.34
CA GLU A 42 6.16 -14.11 -3.36
C GLU A 42 5.01 -13.26 -3.92
N LYS A 43 3.85 -13.89 -4.19
CA LYS A 43 2.67 -13.18 -4.68
C LYS A 43 2.18 -12.13 -3.68
N LEU A 44 2.12 -12.47 -2.39
CA LEU A 44 1.74 -11.54 -1.34
C LEU A 44 2.74 -10.40 -1.23
N THR A 45 4.05 -10.71 -1.18
CA THR A 45 5.14 -9.73 -1.14
C THR A 45 5.01 -8.71 -2.26
N HIS A 46 4.91 -9.17 -3.51
CA HIS A 46 4.78 -8.29 -4.68
C HIS A 46 3.49 -7.45 -4.64
N GLN A 47 2.35 -8.04 -4.28
CA GLN A 47 1.09 -7.29 -4.25
C GLN A 47 1.10 -6.22 -3.16
N THR A 48 1.60 -6.52 -1.96
CA THR A 48 1.69 -5.52 -0.88
C THR A 48 2.69 -4.42 -1.18
N GLY A 49 3.82 -4.75 -1.83
CA GLY A 49 4.81 -3.77 -2.31
C GLY A 49 4.22 -2.84 -3.38
N ASP A 50 3.56 -3.41 -4.39
CA ASP A 50 2.87 -2.65 -5.44
C ASP A 50 1.85 -1.65 -4.88
N TRP A 51 1.01 -2.10 -3.94
CA TRP A 51 0.01 -1.22 -3.32
C TRP A 51 0.64 -0.14 -2.44
N THR A 52 1.74 -0.45 -1.75
CA THR A 52 2.54 0.55 -1.03
C THR A 52 3.01 1.66 -1.97
N LEU A 53 3.64 1.30 -3.09
CA LEU A 53 4.16 2.26 -4.07
C LEU A 53 3.04 3.07 -4.73
N ARG A 54 1.94 2.42 -5.13
CA ARG A 54 0.77 3.10 -5.73
C ARG A 54 0.20 4.14 -4.78
N LEU A 55 -0.04 3.77 -3.51
CA LEU A 55 -0.59 4.69 -2.51
C LEU A 55 0.40 5.78 -2.13
N LEU A 56 1.70 5.49 -2.08
CA LEU A 56 2.75 6.48 -1.86
C LEU A 56 2.72 7.53 -2.96
N LEU A 57 2.73 7.11 -4.23
CA LEU A 57 2.66 8.02 -5.38
C LEU A 57 1.38 8.85 -5.38
N VAL A 58 0.22 8.23 -5.07
CA VAL A 58 -1.05 8.96 -4.93
C VAL A 58 -0.97 9.99 -3.79
N THR A 59 -0.40 9.63 -2.64
CA THR A 59 -0.26 10.53 -1.49
C THR A 59 0.64 11.72 -1.80
N LEU A 60 1.80 11.48 -2.42
CA LEU A 60 2.75 12.51 -2.85
C LEU A 60 2.15 13.41 -3.94
N GLY A 61 1.34 12.83 -4.83
CA GLY A 61 0.64 13.53 -5.90
C GLY A 61 -0.42 14.52 -5.43
N ILE A 62 -0.90 14.45 -4.18
CA ILE A 62 -1.91 15.39 -3.65
C ILE A 62 -1.42 16.84 -3.67
N SER A 63 -0.15 17.08 -3.34
CA SER A 63 0.43 18.41 -3.27
C SER A 63 0.49 19.10 -4.66
N PRO A 64 1.09 18.49 -5.71
CA PRO A 64 1.07 19.07 -7.05
C PRO A 64 -0.36 19.12 -7.63
N LEU A 65 -1.19 18.10 -7.41
CA LEU A 65 -2.57 18.10 -7.90
C LEU A 65 -3.39 19.25 -7.30
N ARG A 66 -3.20 19.57 -6.02
CA ARG A 66 -3.80 20.75 -5.38
C ARG A 66 -3.33 22.04 -6.04
N GLN A 67 -2.04 22.16 -6.36
CA GLN A 67 -1.49 23.36 -6.98
C GLN A 67 -2.05 23.57 -8.40
N TRP A 68 -2.17 22.50 -9.20
CA TRP A 68 -2.69 22.59 -10.56
C TRP A 68 -4.20 22.82 -10.63
N THR A 69 -4.97 22.20 -9.72
CA THR A 69 -6.45 22.26 -9.76
C THR A 69 -7.06 23.34 -8.88
N GLY A 70 -6.28 23.93 -7.96
CA GLY A 70 -6.77 24.85 -6.93
C GLY A 70 -7.67 24.19 -5.87
N GLN A 71 -7.86 22.87 -5.89
CA GLN A 71 -8.80 22.17 -5.00
C GLN A 71 -8.19 21.91 -3.61
N ALA A 72 -8.32 22.87 -2.70
CA ALA A 72 -7.83 22.75 -1.32
C ALA A 72 -8.40 21.52 -0.56
N ALA A 73 -9.61 21.07 -0.94
CA ALA A 73 -10.25 19.91 -0.34
C ALA A 73 -9.44 18.60 -0.48
N LEU A 74 -8.55 18.48 -1.48
CA LEU A 74 -7.71 17.29 -1.67
C LEU A 74 -6.78 16.99 -0.48
N VAL A 75 -6.33 18.03 0.23
CA VAL A 75 -5.39 17.89 1.37
C VAL A 75 -5.97 17.04 2.49
N ARG A 76 -7.31 17.01 2.64
CA ARG A 76 -7.99 16.22 3.67
C ARG A 76 -7.74 14.71 3.55
N PHE A 77 -7.40 14.23 2.35
CA PHE A 77 -7.18 12.80 2.09
C PHE A 77 -5.73 12.38 2.32
N ARG A 78 -4.79 13.34 2.42
CA ARG A 78 -3.35 13.06 2.54
C ARG A 78 -3.01 12.18 3.74
N ARG A 79 -3.63 12.44 4.89
CA ARG A 79 -3.41 11.65 6.10
C ARG A 79 -3.96 10.23 5.97
N ILE A 80 -5.13 10.06 5.36
CA ILE A 80 -5.78 8.75 5.20
C ILE A 80 -4.94 7.89 4.24
N LEU A 81 -4.58 8.45 3.09
CA LEU A 81 -3.77 7.75 2.09
C LEU A 81 -2.38 7.38 2.63
N GLY A 82 -1.72 8.29 3.34
CA GLY A 82 -0.43 8.00 3.98
C GLY A 82 -0.53 6.92 5.06
N LEU A 83 -1.63 6.85 5.83
CA LEU A 83 -1.85 5.77 6.79
C LEU A 83 -1.99 4.41 6.09
N TYR A 84 -2.69 4.36 4.95
CA TYR A 84 -2.78 3.13 4.17
C TYR A 84 -1.46 2.77 3.49
N THR A 85 -0.70 3.75 2.96
CA THR A 85 0.66 3.49 2.48
C THR A 85 1.50 2.80 3.56
N PHE A 86 1.49 3.32 4.79
CA PHE A 86 2.21 2.72 5.91
C PHE A 86 1.67 1.33 6.28
N PHE A 87 0.35 1.15 6.28
CA PHE A 87 -0.27 -0.16 6.50
C PHE A 87 0.21 -1.22 5.51
N TYR A 88 0.18 -0.93 4.20
CA TYR A 88 0.67 -1.87 3.18
C TYR A 88 2.19 -2.11 3.30
N ALA A 89 2.96 -1.08 3.66
CA ALA A 89 4.39 -1.24 3.91
C ALA A 89 4.65 -2.18 5.10
N CYS A 90 3.88 -2.06 6.19
CA CYS A 90 3.97 -3.00 7.31
C CYS A 90 3.59 -4.42 6.92
N CYS A 91 2.55 -4.61 6.10
CA CYS A 91 2.20 -5.93 5.57
C CYS A 91 3.34 -6.50 4.73
N HIS A 92 3.89 -5.71 3.80
CA HIS A 92 5.00 -6.10 2.94
C HIS A 92 6.23 -6.52 3.74
N PHE A 93 6.64 -5.67 4.69
CA PHE A 93 7.73 -5.98 5.61
C PHE A 93 7.46 -7.25 6.40
N SER A 94 6.25 -7.42 6.94
CA SER A 94 5.90 -8.57 7.76
C SER A 94 5.93 -9.88 6.95
N ILE A 95 5.57 -9.83 5.66
CA ILE A 95 5.65 -11.00 4.79
C ILE A 95 7.12 -11.38 4.56
N TRP A 96 7.98 -10.42 4.18
CA TRP A 96 9.41 -10.69 4.01
C TRP A 96 10.07 -11.16 5.32
N PHE A 97 9.76 -10.48 6.43
CA PHE A 97 10.37 -10.73 7.74
C PHE A 97 9.91 -12.05 8.38
N ILE A 98 8.63 -12.39 8.27
CA ILE A 98 8.03 -13.56 8.95
C ILE A 98 7.81 -14.71 7.98
N ALA A 99 7.13 -14.48 6.85
CA ALA A 99 6.72 -15.57 5.97
C ALA A 99 7.85 -16.07 5.08
N ASP A 100 8.71 -15.17 4.59
CA ASP A 100 9.81 -15.51 3.68
C ASP A 100 11.04 -15.99 4.46
N HIS A 101 11.43 -15.25 5.51
CA HIS A 101 12.66 -15.51 6.25
C HIS A 101 12.46 -16.18 7.62
N SER A 102 11.21 -16.42 8.05
CA SER A 102 10.92 -17.10 9.33
C SER A 102 11.63 -16.49 10.55
N LEU A 103 11.88 -15.18 10.55
CA LEU A 103 12.63 -14.44 11.58
C LEU A 103 14.13 -14.80 11.68
N ASP A 104 14.70 -15.49 10.69
CA ASP A 104 16.12 -15.81 10.66
C ASP A 104 16.95 -14.64 10.11
N LEU A 105 17.67 -13.97 11.02
CA LEU A 105 18.51 -12.82 10.70
C LEU A 105 19.67 -13.16 9.76
N ALA A 106 20.18 -14.41 9.75
CA ALA A 106 21.29 -14.78 8.87
C ALA A 106 20.84 -14.77 7.40
N THR A 107 19.72 -15.43 7.13
CA THR A 107 19.12 -15.48 5.78
C THR A 107 18.70 -14.08 5.30
N MET A 108 18.17 -13.23 6.18
CA MET A 108 17.83 -11.84 5.83
C MET A 108 19.05 -11.02 5.42
N VAL A 109 20.17 -11.17 6.14
CA VAL A 109 21.41 -10.46 5.81
C VAL A 109 21.98 -10.95 4.48
N GLU A 110 21.94 -12.26 4.24
CA GLU A 110 22.32 -12.85 2.96
C GLU A 110 21.46 -12.29 1.82
N ASP A 111 20.14 -12.26 1.99
CA ASP A 111 19.20 -11.72 0.99
C ASP A 111 19.46 -10.23 0.70
N ILE A 112 19.72 -9.43 1.73
CA ILE A 112 20.10 -8.00 1.58
C ILE A 112 21.39 -7.83 0.76
N VAL A 113 22.37 -8.71 0.97
CA VAL A 113 23.66 -8.68 0.26
C VAL A 113 23.48 -9.11 -1.20
N GLU A 114 22.71 -10.18 -1.44
CA GLU A 114 22.45 -10.69 -2.79
C GLU A 114 21.51 -9.79 -3.59
N ARG A 115 20.60 -9.09 -2.93
CA ARG A 115 19.57 -8.23 -3.53
C ARG A 115 19.64 -6.83 -2.95
N PRO A 116 20.59 -5.98 -3.39
CA PRO A 116 20.81 -4.66 -2.81
C PRO A 116 19.59 -3.73 -2.85
N TYR A 117 18.63 -3.96 -3.76
CA TYR A 117 17.40 -3.17 -3.83
C TYR A 117 16.56 -3.27 -2.55
N ILE A 118 16.68 -4.37 -1.78
CA ILE A 118 16.02 -4.56 -0.48
C ILE A 118 16.43 -3.46 0.52
N THR A 119 17.65 -2.92 0.39
CA THR A 119 18.11 -1.80 1.24
C THR A 119 17.39 -0.48 0.94
N LEU A 120 16.97 -0.27 -0.31
CA LEU A 120 16.24 0.93 -0.74
C LEU A 120 14.74 0.80 -0.45
N GLY A 121 14.25 -0.44 -0.47
CA GLY A 121 12.92 -0.85 -0.03
C GLY A 121 12.89 -2.37 0.00
N PHE A 122 12.49 -2.93 1.15
CA PHE A 122 12.15 -4.34 1.31
C PHE A 122 10.89 -4.68 0.52
#